data_AF-A0A957X5Z0-F1
#
_entry.id   AF-A0A957X5Z0-F1
#
_cell.length_a   1.000
_cell.length_b   1.000
_cell.length_c   1.000
_cell.angle_alpha   90.00
_cell.angle_beta   90.00
_cell.angle_gamma   90.00
#
_symmetry.space_group_name_H-M   'P 1'
#
loop_
_entity.id
_entity.type
_entity.pdbx_description
1 polymer ?
#
loop_
_entity_poly.entity_id
_entity_poly.type
_entity_poly.pdbx_seq_one_letter_code
_entity_poly.pdbx_strand_id
1 'polypeptide(L)'
;MTTYRVATGHNVVLGSLTVLSPQPRSEGMKYTRVNAAASGVVYKEAPYVELVWDLLADATAYQALLTTFGLGSVESATVTVYIRSDKFSWVRMNGRAVRPEVGRGVTWGRFFPRNITILIRDLETAS
;
A
#
# COMPACT_ATOMS: atom_id res chain seq x y z
N MET A 1 -10.77 1.73 -15.07
CA MET A 1 -9.38 1.99 -14.63
C MET A 1 -8.97 0.89 -13.67
N THR A 2 -7.88 0.18 -13.97
CA THR A 2 -7.43 -1.03 -13.27
C THR A 2 -5.95 -0.93 -12.87
N THR A 3 -5.55 0.22 -12.34
CA THR A 3 -4.16 0.50 -11.93
C THR A 3 -4.13 0.99 -10.49
N TYR A 4 -3.05 0.64 -9.77
CA TYR A 4 -2.83 1.12 -8.41
C TYR A 4 -2.49 2.60 -8.41
N ARG A 5 -3.11 3.34 -7.48
CA ARG A 5 -2.92 4.78 -7.33
C ARG A 5 -2.83 5.17 -5.86
N VAL A 6 -2.12 6.26 -5.57
CA VAL A 6 -2.00 6.81 -4.23
C VAL A 6 -1.91 8.33 -4.26
N ALA A 7 -2.35 8.97 -3.17
CA ALA A 7 -1.97 10.31 -2.80
C ALA A 7 -1.82 10.39 -1.28
N THR A 8 -1.07 11.37 -0.80
CA THR A 8 -0.96 11.68 0.63
C THR A 8 -2.23 12.38 1.13
N GLY A 9 -2.58 12.11 2.38
CA GLY A 9 -3.81 12.62 3.03
C GLY A 9 -5.00 11.65 2.96
N HIS A 10 -6.08 12.00 3.65
CA HIS A 10 -7.34 11.24 3.65
C HIS A 10 -8.34 11.86 2.66
N ASN A 11 -9.23 11.03 2.13
CA ASN A 11 -10.35 11.42 1.27
C ASN A 11 -9.96 12.15 -0.03
N VAL A 12 -8.76 11.89 -0.54
CA VAL A 12 -8.34 12.46 -1.83
C VAL A 12 -9.19 11.88 -2.95
N VAL A 13 -9.73 12.74 -3.81
CA VAL A 13 -10.60 12.32 -4.93
C VAL A 13 -9.83 11.45 -5.93
N LEU A 14 -10.50 10.48 -6.55
CA LEU A 14 -9.88 9.50 -7.46
C LEU A 14 -9.09 10.15 -8.61
N GLY A 15 -9.56 11.30 -9.12
CA GLY A 15 -8.90 12.05 -10.19
C GLY A 15 -7.55 12.67 -9.77
N SER A 16 -7.34 12.90 -8.49
CA SER A 16 -6.11 13.49 -7.93
C SER A 16 -5.12 12.43 -7.43
N LEU A 17 -5.49 11.14 -7.47
CA LEU A 17 -4.59 10.06 -7.11
C LEU A 17 -3.53 9.87 -8.20
N THR A 18 -2.26 9.87 -7.81
CA THR A 18 -1.14 9.61 -8.71
C THR A 18 -1.07 8.12 -9.03
N VAL A 19 -0.90 7.79 -10.31
CA VAL A 19 -0.69 6.39 -10.73
C VAL A 19 0.70 5.94 -10.27
N LEU A 20 0.76 4.80 -9.59
CA LEU A 20 2.04 4.21 -9.18
C LEU A 20 2.82 3.73 -10.41
N SER A 21 4.05 4.18 -10.56
CA SER A 21 4.95 3.73 -11.63
C SER A 21 6.33 3.46 -11.03
N PRO A 22 6.84 2.21 -11.06
CA PRO A 22 6.21 1.01 -11.63
C PRO A 22 4.97 0.52 -10.83
N GLN A 23 4.09 -0.25 -11.49
CA GLN A 23 2.93 -0.85 -10.83
C GLN A 23 3.39 -1.92 -9.83
N PRO A 24 2.92 -1.88 -8.57
CA PRO A 24 3.24 -2.90 -7.58
C PRO A 24 2.57 -4.23 -7.91
N ARG A 25 3.19 -5.32 -7.46
CA ARG A 25 2.52 -6.59 -7.23
C ARG A 25 1.80 -6.51 -5.89
N SER A 26 0.55 -6.97 -5.85
CA SER A 26 -0.23 -7.05 -4.61
C SER A 26 -1.27 -8.15 -4.73
N GLU A 27 -1.51 -8.84 -3.61
CA GLU A 27 -2.55 -9.86 -3.48
C GLU A 27 -3.92 -9.22 -3.18
N GLY A 28 -3.99 -7.89 -3.11
CA GLY A 28 -5.17 -7.15 -2.71
C GLY A 28 -5.26 -6.96 -1.19
N MET A 29 -6.41 -6.48 -0.74
CA MET A 29 -6.66 -6.23 0.67
C MET A 29 -6.70 -7.53 1.47
N LYS A 30 -5.87 -7.59 2.51
CA LYS A 30 -5.78 -8.65 3.50
C LYS A 30 -6.32 -8.15 4.83
N TYR A 31 -6.54 -9.09 5.76
CA TYR A 31 -7.01 -8.79 7.11
C TYR A 31 -6.11 -9.48 8.10
N THR A 32 -5.79 -8.79 9.19
CA THR A 32 -4.90 -9.35 10.23
C THR A 32 -5.59 -10.46 11.01
N ARG A 33 -6.91 -10.34 11.19
CA ARG A 33 -7.72 -11.33 11.90
C ARG A 33 -9.05 -11.55 11.18
N VAL A 34 -9.42 -12.82 11.06
CA VAL A 34 -10.70 -13.27 10.51
C VAL A 34 -11.34 -14.19 11.54
N ASN A 35 -12.44 -13.77 12.15
CA ASN A 35 -13.19 -14.56 13.12
C ASN A 35 -14.52 -14.99 12.49
N ALA A 36 -14.87 -16.27 12.60
CA ALA A 36 -16.18 -16.77 12.22
C ALA A 36 -17.03 -16.98 13.49
N ALA A 37 -18.18 -16.32 13.56
CA ALA A 37 -19.16 -16.60 14.60
C ALA A 37 -19.92 -17.90 14.28
N ALA A 38 -20.50 -18.52 15.31
CA ALA A 38 -21.35 -19.71 15.17
C ALA A 38 -22.56 -19.50 14.23
N SER A 39 -22.96 -18.24 14.00
CA SER A 39 -23.99 -17.83 13.05
C SER A 39 -23.55 -17.83 11.58
N GLY A 40 -22.27 -18.11 11.29
CA GLY A 40 -21.69 -18.05 9.94
C GLY A 40 -21.27 -16.63 9.51
N VAL A 41 -21.46 -15.62 10.36
CA VAL A 41 -20.96 -14.26 10.10
C VAL A 41 -19.44 -14.23 10.26
N VAL A 42 -18.75 -13.70 9.24
CA VAL A 42 -17.30 -13.53 9.24
C VAL A 42 -16.95 -12.08 9.57
N TYR A 43 -16.28 -11.89 10.70
CA TYR A 43 -15.72 -10.61 11.12
C TYR A 43 -14.29 -10.50 10.61
N LYS A 44 -14.01 -9.43 9.88
CA LYS A 44 -12.68 -9.15 9.35
C LYS A 44 -12.15 -7.89 10.01
N GLU A 45 -11.00 -8.00 10.67
CA GLU A 45 -10.43 -6.94 11.49
C GLU A 45 -9.07 -6.50 10.96
N ALA A 46 -8.76 -5.22 11.18
CA ALA A 46 -7.50 -4.58 10.79
C ALA A 46 -7.10 -4.88 9.32
N PRO A 47 -7.86 -4.35 8.35
CA PRO A 47 -7.52 -4.48 6.94
C PRO A 47 -6.19 -3.79 6.62
N TYR A 48 -5.39 -4.45 5.81
CA TYR A 48 -4.11 -3.95 5.32
C TYR A 48 -3.88 -4.38 3.87
N VAL A 49 -2.95 -3.72 3.18
CA VAL A 49 -2.48 -4.12 1.87
C VAL A 49 -0.96 -4.01 1.81
N GLU A 50 -0.36 -5.00 1.15
CA GLU A 50 1.08 -5.01 0.85
C GLU A 50 1.26 -4.69 -0.62
N LEU A 51 2.06 -3.66 -0.91
CA LEU A 51 2.47 -3.29 -2.25
C LEU A 51 3.93 -3.67 -2.41
N VAL A 52 4.22 -4.57 -3.35
CA VAL A 52 5.53 -5.20 -3.52
C VAL A 52 6.15 -4.81 -4.86
N TRP A 53 7.43 -4.45 -4.84
CA TRP A 53 8.26 -4.23 -6.01
C TRP A 53 9.51 -5.10 -5.93
N ASP A 54 9.70 -5.98 -6.91
CA ASP A 54 10.82 -6.93 -6.88
C ASP A 54 12.17 -6.21 -7.14
N LEU A 55 12.16 -5.16 -7.97
CA LEU A 55 13.34 -4.37 -8.32
C LEU A 55 12.94 -2.92 -8.63
N LEU A 56 13.72 -1.97 -8.12
CA LEU A 56 13.76 -0.60 -8.64
C LEU A 56 15.11 -0.33 -9.32
N ALA A 57 15.08 0.54 -10.32
CA ALA A 57 16.22 0.82 -11.19
C ALA A 57 17.40 1.47 -10.45
N ASP A 58 17.14 2.29 -9.43
CA ASP A 58 18.16 2.98 -8.63
C ASP A 58 17.59 3.50 -7.30
N ALA A 59 18.46 4.16 -6.51
CA ALA A 59 18.08 4.79 -5.25
C ALA A 59 17.13 5.99 -5.45
N THR A 60 17.22 6.71 -6.57
CA THR A 60 16.38 7.86 -6.89
C THR A 60 14.93 7.42 -7.11
N ALA A 61 14.71 6.32 -7.82
CA ALA A 61 13.41 5.70 -8.02
C ALA A 61 12.78 5.25 -6.69
N TYR A 62 13.61 4.73 -5.77
CA TYR A 62 13.15 4.39 -4.42
C TYR A 62 12.72 5.64 -3.63
N GLN A 63 13.49 6.71 -3.67
CA GLN A 63 13.13 7.96 -2.99
C GLN A 63 11.88 8.62 -3.59
N ALA A 64 11.74 8.59 -4.92
CA ALA A 64 10.54 9.07 -5.60
C ALA A 64 9.29 8.26 -5.18
N LEU A 65 9.43 6.93 -5.07
CA LEU A 65 8.37 6.07 -4.55
C LEU A 65 7.99 6.45 -3.13
N LEU A 66 8.96 6.54 -2.20
CA LEU A 66 8.69 6.97 -0.82
C LEU A 66 8.01 8.34 -0.76
N THR A 67 8.45 9.29 -1.59
CA THR A 67 7.87 10.64 -1.65
C THR A 67 6.40 10.61 -2.10
N THR A 68 6.05 9.71 -3.03
CA THR A 68 4.67 9.53 -3.51
C THR A 68 3.73 9.07 -2.37
N PHE A 69 4.26 8.27 -1.44
CA PHE A 69 3.55 7.86 -0.22
C PHE A 69 3.69 8.84 0.95
N GLY A 70 4.41 9.96 0.78
CA GLY A 70 4.69 10.90 1.87
C GLY A 70 5.70 10.38 2.90
N LEU A 71 6.47 9.34 2.57
CA LEU A 71 7.43 8.64 3.43
C LEU A 71 8.89 9.08 3.21
N GLY A 72 9.12 10.19 2.51
CA GLY A 72 10.48 10.64 2.16
C GLY A 72 11.37 10.93 3.38
N SER A 73 10.78 11.40 4.48
CA SER A 73 11.48 11.77 5.71
C SER A 73 10.81 11.27 7.00
N VAL A 74 9.70 10.53 6.88
CA VAL A 74 8.90 10.04 8.01
C VAL A 74 8.68 8.54 7.92
N GLU A 75 8.52 7.89 9.07
CA GLU A 75 8.31 6.44 9.15
C GLU A 75 6.88 6.00 8.79
N SER A 76 5.93 6.93 8.83
CA SER A 76 4.55 6.63 8.43
C SER A 76 3.82 7.89 7.97
N ALA A 77 2.90 7.75 7.02
CA ALA A 77 2.08 8.83 6.51
C ALA A 77 0.65 8.37 6.24
N THR A 78 -0.31 9.27 6.41
CA THR A 78 -1.70 9.06 6.01
C THR A 78 -1.83 9.15 4.50
N VAL A 79 -2.51 8.21 3.87
CA VAL A 79 -2.64 8.11 2.42
C VAL A 79 -4.06 7.72 2.01
N THR A 80 -4.46 8.15 0.82
CA THR A 80 -5.63 7.64 0.11
C THR A 80 -5.14 6.79 -1.05
N VAL A 81 -5.65 5.57 -1.17
CA VAL A 81 -5.18 4.57 -2.12
C VAL A 81 -6.34 4.04 -2.95
N TYR A 82 -6.04 3.70 -4.21
CA TYR A 82 -6.94 2.95 -5.08
C TYR A 82 -6.33 1.57 -5.32
N ILE A 83 -6.92 0.56 -4.69
CA ILE A 83 -6.38 -0.79 -4.55
C ILE A 83 -7.46 -1.84 -4.86
N ARG A 84 -7.03 -3.10 -5.02
CA ARG A 84 -7.95 -4.23 -5.12
C ARG A 84 -8.43 -4.65 -3.72
N SER A 85 -9.74 -4.84 -3.59
CA SER A 85 -10.38 -5.41 -2.41
C SER A 85 -10.16 -6.92 -2.32
N ASP A 86 -10.61 -7.49 -1.21
CA ASP A 86 -10.71 -8.93 -0.97
C ASP A 86 -11.66 -9.65 -1.95
N LYS A 87 -12.53 -8.90 -2.64
CA LYS A 87 -13.44 -9.38 -3.69
C LYS A 87 -12.93 -9.10 -5.10
N PHE A 88 -11.66 -8.75 -5.26
CA PHE A 88 -11.04 -8.36 -6.53
C PHE A 88 -11.69 -7.14 -7.22
N SER A 89 -12.50 -6.36 -6.50
CA SER A 89 -13.04 -5.09 -6.98
C SER A 89 -12.08 -3.95 -6.64
N TRP A 90 -12.02 -2.93 -7.48
CA TRP A 90 -11.19 -1.75 -7.18
C TRP A 90 -11.94 -0.81 -6.24
N VAL A 91 -11.28 -0.41 -5.17
CA VAL A 91 -11.86 0.42 -4.10
C VAL A 91 -10.91 1.55 -3.72
N ARG A 92 -11.49 2.68 -3.33
CA ARG A 92 -10.76 3.82 -2.76
C ARG A 92 -10.81 3.72 -1.24
N MET A 93 -9.64 3.64 -0.61
CA MET A 93 -9.51 3.47 0.83
C MET A 93 -8.55 4.54 1.37
N ASN A 94 -8.81 5.02 2.59
CA ASN A 94 -7.79 5.71 3.37
C ASN A 94 -6.98 4.66 4.14
N GLY A 95 -5.77 5.01 4.54
CA GLY A 95 -4.97 4.19 5.43
C GLY A 95 -3.67 4.87 5.82
N ARG A 96 -2.83 4.13 6.54
CA ARG A 96 -1.53 4.58 6.98
C ARG A 96 -0.45 3.78 6.27
N ALA A 97 0.29 4.44 5.39
CA ALA A 97 1.48 3.88 4.77
C ALA A 97 2.61 3.84 5.79
N VAL A 98 3.37 2.75 5.80
CA VAL A 98 4.52 2.52 6.69
C VAL A 98 5.77 2.37 5.82
N ARG A 99 6.84 3.03 6.23
CA ARG A 99 8.13 2.97 5.55
C ARG A 99 8.72 1.55 5.65
N PRO A 100 9.21 0.97 4.54
CA PRO A 100 9.92 -0.29 4.59
C PRO A 100 11.25 -0.16 5.33
N GLU A 101 11.44 -1.03 6.33
CA GLU A 101 12.71 -1.17 7.04
C GLU A 101 13.74 -1.92 6.19
N VAL A 102 14.98 -1.45 6.21
CA VAL A 102 16.10 -2.13 5.53
C VAL A 102 16.33 -3.49 6.18
N GLY A 103 16.36 -4.55 5.36
CA GLY A 103 16.53 -5.95 5.79
C GLY A 103 15.22 -6.70 6.06
N ARG A 104 14.07 -6.01 6.13
CA ARG A 104 12.75 -6.64 6.32
C ARG A 104 11.75 -6.32 5.23
N GLY A 105 11.68 -5.04 4.84
CA GLY A 105 10.79 -4.52 3.80
C GLY A 105 11.52 -3.95 2.58
N VAL A 106 12.86 -3.89 2.60
CA VAL A 106 13.70 -3.58 1.43
C VAL A 106 15.09 -4.19 1.63
N THR A 107 15.62 -4.85 0.60
CA THR A 107 16.98 -5.39 0.60
C THR A 107 17.84 -4.64 -0.40
N TRP A 108 19.01 -4.18 0.03
CA TRP A 108 20.00 -3.60 -0.87
C TRP A 108 20.88 -4.72 -1.43
N GLY A 109 20.86 -4.91 -2.76
CA GLY A 109 21.61 -5.97 -3.41
C GLY A 109 22.15 -5.55 -4.76
N ARG A 110 23.46 -5.74 -4.97
CA ARG A 110 24.17 -5.31 -6.20
C ARG A 110 23.95 -3.82 -6.51
N PHE A 111 24.00 -2.96 -5.49
CA PHE A 111 23.77 -1.50 -5.56
C PHE A 111 22.34 -1.04 -5.87
N PHE A 112 21.37 -1.96 -5.96
CA PHE A 112 19.97 -1.63 -6.25
C PHE A 112 19.02 -2.04 -5.11
N PRO A 113 17.96 -1.24 -4.85
CA PRO A 113 16.85 -1.65 -3.98
C PRO A 113 16.07 -2.82 -4.57
N ARG A 114 15.84 -3.86 -3.77
CA ARG A 114 15.13 -5.09 -4.14
C ARG A 114 14.10 -5.48 -3.09
N ASN A 115 13.08 -6.24 -3.51
CA ASN A 115 12.03 -6.77 -2.63
C ASN A 115 11.40 -5.71 -1.73
N ILE A 116 11.05 -4.55 -2.31
CA ILE A 116 10.48 -3.43 -1.58
C ILE A 116 9.02 -3.75 -1.28
N THR A 117 8.63 -3.67 -0.01
CA THR A 117 7.26 -3.87 0.44
C THR A 117 6.79 -2.64 1.21
N ILE A 118 5.86 -1.88 0.64
CA ILE A 118 5.18 -0.80 1.37
C ILE A 118 3.90 -1.38 1.95
N LEU A 119 3.82 -1.36 3.28
CA LEU A 119 2.63 -1.77 4.03
C LEU A 119 1.71 -0.58 4.21
N ILE A 120 0.43 -0.76 3.88
CA ILE A 120 -0.62 0.22 4.18
C ILE A 120 -1.62 -0.47 5.09
N ARG A 121 -1.69 0.01 6.32
CA ARG A 121 -2.52 -0.55 7.40
C ARG A 121 -3.66 0.40 7.76
N ASP A 122 -4.52 -0.08 8.65
CA ASP A 122 -5.65 0.69 9.17
C ASP A 122 -6.56 1.18 8.03
N LEU A 123 -6.84 0.30 7.06
CA LEU A 123 -7.61 0.68 5.87
C LEU A 123 -9.08 0.95 6.22
N GLU A 124 -9.59 2.09 5.78
CA GLU A 124 -10.99 2.47 5.94
C GLU A 124 -11.54 3.00 4.62
N THR A 125 -12.85 2.94 4.43
CA THR A 125 -13.48 3.46 3.21
C THR A 125 -13.30 4.96 3.12
N ALA A 126 -12.74 5.43 2.01
CA ALA A 126 -12.57 6.87 1.78
C ALA A 126 -13.93 7.51 1.53
N SER A 127 -14.27 8.50 2.36
CA SER A 127 -15.52 9.28 2.28
C SER A 127 -15.55 10.21 1.07
#